data_AF-A0A9Y2KWE3-F1
#
_entry.id   AF-A0A9Y2KWE3-F1
#
_cell.length_a   1.000
_cell.length_b   1.000
_cell.length_c   1.000
_cell.angle_alpha   90.00
_cell.angle_beta   90.00
_cell.angle_gamma   90.00
#
_symmetry.space_group_name_H-M   'P 1'
#
loop_
_entity.id
_entity.type
_entity.pdbx_description
1 polymer ?
#
loop_
_entity_poly.entity_id
_entity_poly.type
_entity_poly.pdbx_seq_one_letter_code
_entity_poly.pdbx_strand_id
1 'polypeptide(L)'
;MSAFGDPATQMAFSIHENKGVFALLLGSGLSRAAEIPTGWEITTDLVRRIATAQGVETQGDWGKWFIDNEGKEPNYSDLLAQLATTPAERRAILHSYIEPDDEDREEGRKVPTAGHKAIAKLVRDGHIRVIVTTNFDRLMENALREVGVEPTVITSPDVLEGAEPLTHSTCYILKVHGDYKDARILNTDDELDAYPKAYNTLLDRIFDEHGLIVCGWSGNPPRN
;
A
#
# COMPACT_ATOMS: atom_id res chain seq x y z
N MET A 1 -10.97 -30.26 -11.33
CA MET A 1 -9.78 -30.23 -10.46
C MET A 1 -10.16 -30.86 -9.13
N SER A 2 -9.39 -31.81 -8.61
CA SER A 2 -9.67 -32.38 -7.27
C SER A 2 -9.40 -31.33 -6.20
N ALA A 3 -10.16 -31.33 -5.10
CA ALA A 3 -9.93 -30.46 -3.94
C ALA A 3 -8.48 -30.51 -3.39
N PHE A 4 -7.75 -31.59 -3.66
CA PHE A 4 -6.35 -31.79 -3.25
C PHE A 4 -5.30 -31.04 -4.10
N GLY A 5 -5.70 -30.41 -5.20
CA GLY A 5 -4.79 -29.68 -6.11
C GLY A 5 -5.10 -28.19 -6.26
N ASP A 6 -6.08 -27.67 -5.51
CA ASP A 6 -6.39 -26.24 -5.51
C ASP A 6 -5.35 -25.47 -4.66
N PRO A 7 -4.56 -24.55 -5.25
CA PRO A 7 -3.52 -23.81 -4.52
C PRO A 7 -4.06 -22.99 -3.34
N ALA A 8 -5.28 -22.45 -3.46
CA ALA A 8 -5.90 -21.69 -2.38
C ALA A 8 -6.22 -22.57 -1.17
N THR A 9 -6.75 -23.77 -1.41
CA THR A 9 -6.98 -24.78 -0.37
C THR A 9 -5.66 -25.19 0.29
N GLN A 10 -4.61 -25.48 -0.49
CA GLN A 10 -3.30 -25.85 0.05
C GLN A 10 -2.68 -24.73 0.92
N MET A 11 -2.79 -23.48 0.48
CA MET A 11 -2.33 -22.32 1.25
C MET A 11 -3.15 -22.16 2.53
N ALA A 12 -4.48 -22.31 2.47
CA ALA A 12 -5.34 -22.24 3.64
C ALA A 12 -4.99 -23.30 4.70
N PHE A 13 -4.74 -24.55 4.28
CA PHE A 13 -4.26 -25.61 5.18
C PHE A 13 -2.89 -25.25 5.79
N SER A 14 -1.97 -24.73 4.99
CA SER A 14 -0.63 -24.36 5.47
C SER A 14 -0.69 -23.26 6.53
N ILE A 15 -1.49 -22.21 6.31
CA ILE A 15 -1.72 -21.11 7.27
C ILE A 15 -2.44 -21.61 8.54
N HIS A 16 -3.36 -22.56 8.39
CA HIS A 16 -4.11 -23.11 9.51
C HIS A 16 -3.22 -23.90 10.47
N GLU A 17 -2.40 -24.80 9.91
CA GLU A 17 -1.50 -25.67 10.69
C GLU A 17 -0.27 -24.92 11.25
N ASN A 18 0.19 -23.88 10.55
CA ASN A 18 1.42 -23.14 10.90
C ASN A 18 1.12 -21.70 11.30
N LYS A 19 0.44 -21.53 12.45
CA LYS A 19 0.08 -20.21 12.98
C LYS A 19 1.29 -19.30 13.18
N GLY A 20 1.22 -18.09 12.63
CA GLY A 20 2.26 -17.06 12.79
C GLY A 20 3.51 -17.27 11.94
N VAL A 21 3.57 -18.32 11.10
CA VAL A 21 4.72 -18.59 10.23
C VAL A 21 4.70 -17.76 8.95
N PHE A 22 3.53 -17.28 8.53
CA PHE A 22 3.39 -16.50 7.30
C PHE A 22 3.29 -15.00 7.57
N ALA A 23 3.97 -14.22 6.74
CA ALA A 23 3.84 -12.78 6.64
C ALA A 23 3.04 -12.41 5.39
N LEU A 24 2.28 -11.31 5.45
CA LEU A 24 1.58 -10.75 4.30
C LEU A 24 2.36 -9.57 3.71
N LEU A 25 2.52 -9.54 2.39
CA LEU A 25 2.92 -8.35 1.65
C LEU A 25 1.71 -7.80 0.89
N LEU A 26 1.23 -6.63 1.29
CA LEU A 26 0.03 -6.01 0.76
C LEU A 26 0.37 -4.85 -0.17
N GLY A 27 -0.20 -4.87 -1.37
CA GLY A 27 -0.13 -3.79 -2.35
C GLY A 27 -1.44 -3.01 -2.51
N SER A 28 -1.41 -1.97 -3.34
CA SER A 28 -2.52 -1.01 -3.48
C SER A 28 -3.80 -1.63 -4.06
N GLY A 29 -3.68 -2.78 -4.74
CA GLY A 29 -4.83 -3.53 -5.24
C GLY A 29 -5.80 -3.98 -4.15
N LEU A 30 -5.34 -4.14 -2.89
CA LEU A 30 -6.23 -4.45 -1.76
C LEU A 30 -7.16 -3.28 -1.42
N SER A 31 -6.66 -2.05 -1.56
CA SER A 31 -7.37 -0.79 -1.27
C SER A 31 -8.17 -0.26 -2.47
N ARG A 32 -7.88 -0.75 -3.69
CA ARG A 32 -8.62 -0.35 -4.91
C ARG A 32 -10.13 -0.57 -4.81
N ALA A 33 -10.56 -1.69 -4.21
CA ALA A 33 -11.98 -1.98 -4.00
C ALA A 33 -12.64 -1.11 -2.91
N ALA A 34 -11.85 -0.33 -2.15
CA ALA A 34 -12.35 0.72 -1.27
C ALA A 34 -12.37 2.09 -1.97
N GLU A 35 -12.17 2.14 -3.28
CA GLU A 35 -12.11 3.38 -4.07
C GLU A 35 -10.91 4.28 -3.72
N ILE A 36 -9.86 3.69 -3.14
CA ILE A 36 -8.55 4.32 -3.06
C ILE A 36 -7.78 3.96 -4.34
N PRO A 37 -7.43 4.94 -5.19
CA PRO A 37 -6.76 4.65 -6.45
C PRO A 37 -5.38 4.04 -6.23
N THR A 38 -4.99 3.15 -7.15
CA THR A 38 -3.63 2.62 -7.22
C THR A 38 -2.63 3.71 -7.63
N GLY A 39 -1.33 3.49 -7.39
CA GLY A 39 -0.29 4.44 -7.80
C GLY A 39 -0.35 4.78 -9.30
N TRP A 40 -0.67 3.80 -10.15
CA TRP A 40 -0.87 4.03 -11.59
C TRP A 40 -2.10 4.89 -11.90
N GLU A 41 -3.22 4.67 -11.22
CA GLU A 41 -4.43 5.48 -11.40
C GLU A 41 -4.21 6.93 -10.94
N ILE A 42 -3.48 7.13 -9.83
CA ILE A 42 -3.06 8.47 -9.40
C ILE A 42 -2.16 9.11 -10.46
N THR A 43 -1.14 8.41 -10.93
CA THR A 43 -0.21 8.89 -11.97
C THR A 43 -0.95 9.33 -13.23
N THR A 44 -1.88 8.50 -13.71
CA THR A 44 -2.71 8.79 -14.90
C THR A 44 -3.62 10.00 -14.67
N ASP A 45 -4.17 10.17 -13.46
CA ASP A 45 -4.95 11.35 -13.12
C ASP A 45 -4.11 12.63 -13.04
N LEU A 46 -2.88 12.56 -12.52
CA LEU A 46 -1.97 13.70 -12.51
C LEU A 46 -1.62 14.15 -13.94
N VAL A 47 -1.34 13.21 -14.85
CA VAL A 47 -1.15 13.50 -16.28
C VAL A 47 -2.38 14.23 -16.84
N ARG A 48 -3.58 13.70 -16.61
CA ARG A 48 -4.83 14.33 -17.05
C ARG A 48 -4.96 15.76 -16.56
N ARG A 49 -4.68 16.02 -15.28
CA ARG A 49 -4.81 17.36 -14.67
C ARG A 49 -3.81 18.34 -15.31
N ILE A 50 -2.57 17.92 -15.52
CA ILE A 50 -1.54 18.75 -16.17
C ILE A 50 -1.94 19.07 -17.61
N ALA A 51 -2.27 18.05 -18.40
CA ALA A 51 -2.63 18.20 -19.81
C ALA A 51 -3.88 19.07 -19.98
N THR A 52 -4.90 18.88 -19.14
CA THR A 52 -6.10 19.72 -19.12
C THR A 52 -5.77 21.19 -18.81
N ALA A 53 -4.87 21.46 -17.85
CA ALA A 53 -4.42 22.81 -17.54
C ALA A 53 -3.65 23.46 -18.71
N GLN A 54 -3.02 22.65 -19.57
CA GLN A 54 -2.35 23.10 -20.79
C GLN A 54 -3.29 23.24 -22.00
N GLY A 55 -4.59 22.94 -21.84
CA GLY A 55 -5.59 23.04 -22.90
C GLY A 55 -5.65 21.84 -23.86
N VAL A 56 -5.09 20.69 -23.47
CA VAL A 56 -5.19 19.45 -24.24
C VAL A 56 -6.62 18.90 -24.16
N GLU A 57 -7.18 18.50 -25.29
CA GLU A 57 -8.50 17.86 -25.35
C GLU A 57 -8.53 16.52 -24.60
N THR A 58 -9.71 16.12 -24.12
CA THR A 58 -9.89 14.88 -23.36
C THR A 58 -9.43 13.66 -24.15
N GLN A 59 -8.53 12.88 -23.55
CA GLN A 59 -8.00 11.65 -24.14
C GLN A 59 -8.72 10.41 -23.59
N GLY A 60 -8.79 9.36 -24.40
CA GLY A 60 -9.34 8.06 -23.99
C GLY A 60 -8.43 7.26 -23.06
N ASP A 61 -7.11 7.48 -23.17
CA ASP A 61 -6.10 6.87 -22.31
C ASP A 61 -4.97 7.89 -22.08
N TRP A 62 -4.93 8.48 -20.88
CA TRP A 62 -3.93 9.48 -20.51
C TRP A 62 -2.54 8.90 -20.33
N GLY A 63 -2.43 7.62 -19.94
CA GLY A 63 -1.13 6.94 -19.82
C GLY A 63 -0.51 6.77 -21.20
N LYS A 64 -1.30 6.29 -22.17
CA LYS A 64 -0.85 6.18 -23.56
C LYS A 64 -0.54 7.55 -24.18
N TRP A 65 -1.39 8.55 -23.97
CA TRP A 65 -1.16 9.90 -24.47
C TRP A 65 0.17 10.49 -23.97
N PHE A 66 0.50 10.28 -22.68
CA PHE A 66 1.77 10.74 -22.12
C PHE A 66 2.95 10.06 -22.80
N ILE A 67 2.89 8.74 -23.03
CA ILE A 67 3.94 8.00 -23.73
C ILE A 67 4.11 8.52 -25.16
N ASP A 68 3.01 8.72 -25.89
CA ASP A 68 3.03 9.20 -27.27
C ASP A 68 3.59 10.64 -27.38
N ASN A 69 3.42 11.48 -26.35
CA ASN A 69 3.87 12.88 -26.34
C ASN A 69 5.29 13.07 -25.77
N GLU A 70 5.61 12.41 -24.67
CA GLU A 70 6.87 12.58 -23.91
C GLU A 70 7.92 11.51 -24.25
N GLY A 71 7.53 10.44 -24.95
CA GLY A 71 8.43 9.35 -25.34
C GLY A 71 8.95 8.49 -24.19
N LYS A 72 8.38 8.66 -22.98
CA LYS A 72 8.68 7.87 -21.79
C LYS A 72 7.41 7.58 -21.00
N GLU A 73 7.48 6.57 -20.13
CA GLU A 73 6.36 6.27 -19.23
C GLU A 73 6.14 7.40 -18.21
N PRO A 74 4.87 7.65 -17.81
CA PRO A 74 4.57 8.61 -16.77
C PRO A 74 5.10 8.09 -15.44
N ASN A 75 5.97 8.87 -14.83
CA ASN A 75 6.54 8.58 -13.53
C ASN A 75 5.86 9.44 -12.47
N TYR A 76 5.34 8.79 -11.43
CA TYR A 76 4.64 9.43 -10.33
C TYR A 76 5.47 10.54 -9.67
N SER A 77 6.73 10.25 -9.38
CA SER A 77 7.69 11.12 -8.72
C SER A 77 7.98 12.37 -9.54
N ASP A 78 8.22 12.18 -10.85
CA ASP A 78 8.43 13.27 -11.81
C ASP A 78 7.22 14.20 -11.87
N LEU A 79 6.01 13.63 -11.96
CA LEU A 79 4.77 14.40 -12.10
C LEU A 79 4.45 15.18 -10.82
N LEU A 80 4.66 14.57 -9.65
CA LEU A 80 4.49 15.26 -8.38
C LEU A 80 5.47 16.42 -8.21
N ALA A 81 6.74 16.24 -8.62
CA ALA A 81 7.74 17.30 -8.55
C ALA A 81 7.40 18.49 -9.44
N GLN A 82 6.72 18.26 -10.57
CA GLN A 82 6.23 19.34 -11.44
C GLN A 82 4.98 20.04 -10.90
N LEU A 83 4.09 19.30 -10.23
CA LEU A 83 2.82 19.81 -9.72
C LEU A 83 2.93 20.51 -8.36
N ALA A 84 3.92 20.14 -7.56
CA ALA A 84 4.07 20.60 -6.19
C ALA A 84 5.54 20.89 -5.89
N THR A 85 5.82 22.11 -5.44
CA THR A 85 7.19 22.57 -5.18
C THR A 85 7.64 22.21 -3.77
N THR A 86 6.69 21.94 -2.87
CA THR A 86 6.97 21.62 -1.47
C THR A 86 6.47 20.22 -1.07
N PRO A 87 7.11 19.55 -0.09
CA PRO A 87 6.60 18.30 0.47
C PRO A 87 5.15 18.40 0.99
N ALA A 88 4.76 19.56 1.52
CA ALA A 88 3.41 19.79 2.02
C ALA A 88 2.35 19.77 0.90
N GLU A 89 2.64 20.36 -0.26
CA GLU A 89 1.76 20.35 -1.43
C GLU A 89 1.63 18.94 -2.01
N ARG A 90 2.74 18.19 -2.14
CA ARG A 90 2.72 16.78 -2.58
C ARG A 90 1.81 15.94 -1.68
N ARG A 91 1.91 16.15 -0.37
CA ARG A 91 1.05 15.49 0.62
C ARG A 91 -0.42 15.89 0.48
N ALA A 92 -0.72 17.16 0.23
CA ALA A 92 -2.10 17.62 0.06
C ALA A 92 -2.78 16.94 -1.14
N ILE A 93 -2.04 16.75 -2.24
CA ILE A 93 -2.51 16.00 -3.41
C ILE A 93 -2.87 14.56 -3.01
N LEU A 94 -1.95 13.84 -2.35
CA LEU A 94 -2.19 12.47 -1.88
C LEU A 94 -3.37 12.35 -0.92
N HIS A 95 -3.46 13.29 0.02
CA HIS A 95 -4.52 13.33 1.01
C HIS A 95 -5.90 13.35 0.35
N SER A 96 -6.06 14.06 -0.76
CA SER A 96 -7.33 14.12 -1.50
C SER A 96 -7.78 12.76 -2.09
N TYR A 97 -6.83 11.87 -2.41
CA TYR A 97 -7.16 10.54 -2.93
C TYR A 97 -7.48 9.53 -1.83
N ILE A 98 -6.93 9.72 -0.63
CA ILE A 98 -6.96 8.71 0.45
C ILE A 98 -8.01 9.04 1.51
N GLU A 99 -8.14 10.30 1.91
CA GLU A 99 -9.09 10.67 2.95
C GLU A 99 -10.51 10.76 2.42
N PRO A 100 -11.49 10.18 3.12
CA PRO A 100 -12.88 10.29 2.75
C PRO A 100 -13.41 11.70 3.01
N ASP A 101 -13.99 12.30 1.97
CA ASP A 101 -14.83 13.48 2.07
C ASP A 101 -16.23 13.13 2.62
N ASP A 102 -17.13 14.12 2.68
CA ASP A 102 -18.48 13.91 3.23
C ASP A 102 -19.31 12.93 2.37
N GLU A 103 -19.16 12.99 1.06
CA GLU A 103 -19.84 12.07 0.12
C GLU A 103 -19.31 10.65 0.27
N ASP A 104 -17.99 10.48 0.35
CA ASP A 104 -17.34 9.19 0.62
C ASP A 104 -17.87 8.55 1.91
N ARG A 105 -18.09 9.35 2.95
CA ARG A 105 -18.61 8.85 4.24
C ARG A 105 -20.07 8.44 4.15
N GLU A 106 -20.90 9.21 3.44
CA GLU A 106 -22.32 8.90 3.23
C GLU A 106 -22.48 7.62 2.41
N GLU A 107 -21.64 7.41 1.41
CA GLU A 107 -21.67 6.22 0.55
C GLU A 107 -20.89 5.02 1.12
N GLY A 108 -20.12 5.22 2.19
CA GLY A 108 -19.30 4.17 2.80
C GLY A 108 -18.08 3.78 1.96
N ARG A 109 -17.53 4.72 1.17
CA ARG A 109 -16.27 4.58 0.42
C ARG A 109 -15.06 4.75 1.34
N LYS A 110 -13.87 4.32 0.89
CA LYS A 110 -12.60 4.43 1.62
C LYS A 110 -12.67 3.84 3.05
N VAL A 111 -13.40 2.74 3.19
CA VAL A 111 -13.49 1.93 4.42
C VAL A 111 -12.89 0.54 4.21
N PRO A 112 -12.56 -0.20 5.29
CA PRO A 112 -12.00 -1.54 5.15
C PRO A 112 -12.88 -2.49 4.30
N THR A 113 -12.29 -2.99 3.22
CA THR A 113 -12.93 -3.96 2.32
C THR A 113 -13.09 -5.35 2.96
N ALA A 114 -13.81 -6.24 2.29
CA ALA A 114 -13.90 -7.65 2.69
C ALA A 114 -12.52 -8.33 2.82
N GLY A 115 -11.55 -7.94 1.98
CA GLY A 115 -10.17 -8.43 2.06
C GLY A 115 -9.48 -8.00 3.35
N HIS A 116 -9.55 -6.71 3.70
CA HIS A 116 -9.02 -6.20 4.98
C HIS A 116 -9.67 -6.92 6.17
N LYS A 117 -11.00 -7.06 6.16
CA LYS A 117 -11.74 -7.72 7.23
C LYS A 117 -11.40 -9.21 7.36
N ALA A 118 -11.12 -9.89 6.25
CA ALA A 118 -10.68 -11.28 6.26
C ALA A 118 -9.26 -11.40 6.86
N ILE A 119 -8.33 -10.53 6.45
CA ILE A 119 -6.98 -10.48 7.02
C ILE A 119 -7.03 -10.17 8.52
N ALA A 120 -7.84 -9.21 8.94
CA ALA A 120 -7.99 -8.85 10.34
C ALA A 120 -8.45 -10.03 11.21
N LYS A 121 -9.37 -10.87 10.69
CA LYS A 121 -9.78 -12.11 11.37
C LYS A 121 -8.63 -13.12 11.47
N LEU A 122 -7.85 -13.30 10.41
CA LEU A 122 -6.66 -14.17 10.44
C LEU A 122 -5.65 -13.71 11.49
N VAL A 123 -5.46 -12.39 11.62
CA VAL A 123 -4.59 -11.82 12.66
C VAL A 123 -5.15 -12.07 14.06
N ARG A 124 -6.42 -11.74 14.28
CA ARG A 124 -7.10 -11.96 15.57
C ARG A 124 -6.99 -13.43 16.03
N ASP A 125 -7.09 -14.37 15.09
CA ASP A 125 -7.07 -15.81 15.37
C ASP A 125 -5.62 -16.38 15.46
N GLY A 126 -4.62 -15.51 15.33
CA GLY A 126 -3.19 -15.80 15.49
C GLY A 126 -2.51 -16.43 14.27
N HIS A 127 -3.18 -16.48 13.13
CA HIS A 127 -2.65 -17.08 11.91
C HIS A 127 -1.60 -16.20 11.23
N ILE A 128 -1.83 -14.88 11.24
CA ILE A 128 -0.90 -13.89 10.69
C ILE A 128 -0.51 -12.93 11.80
N ARG A 129 0.78 -12.59 11.87
CA ARG A 129 1.30 -11.66 12.87
C ARG A 129 2.11 -10.52 12.26
N VAL A 130 2.57 -10.67 11.02
CA VAL A 130 3.42 -9.69 10.35
C VAL A 130 2.77 -9.30 9.02
N ILE A 131 2.64 -8.00 8.82
CA ILE A 131 2.13 -7.39 7.59
C ILE A 131 3.15 -6.36 7.13
N VAL A 132 3.62 -6.49 5.90
CA VAL A 132 4.39 -5.48 5.18
C VAL A 132 3.48 -4.88 4.13
N THR A 133 3.49 -3.56 3.98
CA THR A 133 2.64 -2.89 2.98
C THR A 133 3.34 -1.70 2.36
N THR A 134 3.06 -1.48 1.08
CA THR A 134 3.41 -0.25 0.35
C THR A 134 2.26 0.75 0.33
N ASN A 135 1.13 0.44 0.96
CA ASN A 135 -0.03 1.32 0.99
C ASN A 135 0.16 2.40 2.05
N PHE A 136 -0.21 3.62 1.69
CA PHE A 136 -0.18 4.76 2.60
C PHE A 136 -1.41 4.84 3.49
N ASP A 137 -2.55 4.32 3.03
CA ASP A 137 -3.84 4.36 3.73
C ASP A 137 -3.83 3.59 5.07
N ARG A 138 -4.87 3.78 5.87
CA ARG A 138 -5.01 3.16 7.20
C ARG A 138 -6.10 2.09 7.25
N LEU A 139 -6.54 1.57 6.11
CA LEU A 139 -7.66 0.62 6.05
C LEU A 139 -7.34 -0.69 6.79
N MET A 140 -6.11 -1.18 6.66
CA MET A 140 -5.69 -2.39 7.37
C MET A 140 -5.68 -2.19 8.89
N GLU A 141 -5.17 -1.05 9.35
CA GLU A 141 -5.12 -0.68 10.77
C GLU A 141 -6.53 -0.55 11.35
N ASN A 142 -7.44 0.11 10.61
CA ASN A 142 -8.83 0.27 11.00
C ASN A 142 -9.55 -1.09 11.10
N ALA A 143 -9.34 -1.98 10.12
CA ALA A 143 -9.94 -3.32 10.15
C ALA A 143 -9.47 -4.15 11.35
N LEU A 144 -8.20 -4.00 11.75
CA LEU A 144 -7.65 -4.67 12.93
C LEU A 144 -8.28 -4.14 14.22
N ARG A 145 -8.40 -2.82 14.35
CA ARG A 145 -9.06 -2.20 15.50
C ARG A 145 -10.54 -2.58 15.60
N GLU A 146 -11.24 -2.68 14.46
CA GLU A 146 -12.64 -3.15 14.40
C GLU A 146 -12.83 -4.55 14.99
N VAL A 147 -11.81 -5.42 14.94
CA VAL A 147 -11.84 -6.76 15.52
C VAL A 147 -11.12 -6.85 16.88
N GLY A 148 -10.78 -5.71 17.49
CA GLY A 148 -10.17 -5.62 18.81
C GLY A 148 -8.67 -5.90 18.85
N VAL A 149 -7.97 -5.84 17.70
CA VAL A 149 -6.51 -5.99 17.62
C VAL A 149 -5.88 -4.61 17.48
N GLU A 150 -4.99 -4.23 18.41
CA GLU A 150 -4.17 -3.02 18.27
C GLU A 150 -2.81 -3.40 17.66
N PRO A 151 -2.52 -2.96 16.42
CA PRO A 151 -1.24 -3.27 15.78
C PRO A 151 -0.12 -2.33 16.20
N THR A 152 1.11 -2.86 16.22
CA THR A 152 2.34 -2.05 16.21
C THR A 152 2.61 -1.59 14.78
N VAL A 153 2.41 -0.31 14.49
CA VAL A 153 2.54 0.25 13.14
C VAL A 153 3.86 1.02 13.01
N ILE A 154 4.73 0.56 12.11
CA ILE A 154 6.00 1.18 11.77
C ILE A 154 5.84 1.98 10.49
N THR A 155 5.98 3.30 10.60
CA THR A 155 5.84 4.24 9.49
C THR A 155 7.11 5.02 9.20
N SER A 156 8.09 4.98 10.11
CA SER A 156 9.39 5.64 9.95
C SER A 156 10.48 4.92 10.74
N PRO A 157 11.77 5.14 10.42
CA PRO A 157 12.90 4.61 11.19
C PRO A 157 12.86 5.01 12.68
N ASP A 158 12.44 6.23 13.01
CA ASP A 158 12.33 6.68 14.40
C ASP A 158 11.26 5.90 15.17
N VAL A 159 10.14 5.59 14.50
CA VAL A 159 9.09 4.73 15.07
C VAL A 159 9.61 3.31 15.25
N LEU A 160 10.41 2.80 14.31
CA LEU A 160 11.05 1.50 14.43
C LEU A 160 11.97 1.41 15.65
N GLU A 161 12.77 2.45 15.91
CA GLU A 161 13.69 2.49 17.05
C GLU A 161 12.95 2.45 18.40
N GLY A 162 11.81 3.14 18.50
CA GLY A 162 10.98 3.17 19.71
C GLY A 162 9.94 2.05 19.82
N ALA A 163 9.79 1.21 18.78
CA ALA A 163 8.74 0.21 18.74
C ALA A 163 9.05 -1.03 19.58
N GLU A 164 7.99 -1.69 20.01
CA GLU A 164 8.09 -3.02 20.59
C GLU A 164 8.70 -4.01 19.57
N PRO A 165 9.59 -4.94 20.00
CA PRO A 165 10.13 -5.95 19.11
C PRO A 165 9.03 -6.79 18.45
N LEU A 166 9.25 -7.16 17.18
CA LEU A 166 8.34 -7.99 16.38
C LEU A 166 7.87 -9.25 17.12
N THR A 167 8.74 -9.86 17.91
CA THR A 167 8.46 -11.09 18.67
C THR A 167 7.38 -10.93 19.73
N HIS A 168 7.22 -9.74 20.30
CA HIS A 168 6.26 -9.45 21.37
C HIS A 168 4.96 -8.81 20.85
N SER A 169 4.99 -8.27 19.62
CA SER A 169 3.81 -7.68 19.01
C SER A 169 2.76 -8.74 18.61
N THR A 170 1.49 -8.42 18.92
CA THR A 170 0.31 -9.19 18.48
C THR A 170 0.14 -9.11 16.96
N CYS A 171 0.34 -7.92 16.39
CA CYS A 171 0.34 -7.69 14.95
C CYS A 171 1.30 -6.55 14.63
N TYR A 172 2.30 -6.85 13.83
CA TYR A 172 3.32 -5.92 13.38
C TYR A 172 3.02 -5.48 11.95
N ILE A 173 2.86 -4.18 11.72
CA ILE A 173 2.63 -3.60 10.39
C ILE A 173 3.81 -2.72 10.02
N LEU A 174 4.57 -3.11 9.01
CA LEU A 174 5.63 -2.28 8.42
C LEU A 174 5.10 -1.59 7.15
N LYS A 175 4.94 -0.27 7.22
CA LYS A 175 4.59 0.57 6.07
C LYS A 175 5.87 1.11 5.45
N VAL A 176 6.33 0.46 4.39
CA VAL A 176 7.67 0.68 3.81
C VAL A 176 7.84 2.11 3.30
N HIS A 177 6.77 2.70 2.75
CA HIS A 177 6.77 4.07 2.21
C HIS A 177 6.23 5.11 3.21
N GLY A 178 5.84 4.67 4.40
CA GLY A 178 5.28 5.51 5.45
C GLY A 178 3.75 5.62 5.42
N ASP A 179 3.24 6.70 6.00
CA ASP A 179 1.81 6.95 6.19
C ASP A 179 1.42 8.32 5.62
N TYR A 180 0.25 8.42 5.00
CA TYR A 180 -0.18 9.68 4.36
C TYR A 180 -0.35 10.86 5.33
N LYS A 181 -0.45 10.60 6.65
CA LYS A 181 -0.48 11.66 7.67
C LYS A 181 0.90 12.04 8.20
N ASP A 182 1.96 11.32 7.85
CA ASP A 182 3.33 11.68 8.19
C ASP A 182 3.89 12.66 7.15
N ALA A 183 4.63 13.67 7.59
CA ALA A 183 5.29 14.61 6.70
C ALA A 183 6.51 13.99 5.97
N ARG A 184 6.97 12.83 6.44
CA ARG A 184 8.17 12.10 5.96
C ARG A 184 7.83 10.96 5.00
N ILE A 185 6.62 10.98 4.43
CA ILE A 185 6.17 10.00 3.45
C ILE A 185 7.14 9.96 2.25
N LEU A 186 7.63 8.76 1.90
CA LEU A 186 8.56 8.56 0.78
C LEU A 186 7.72 8.46 -0.51
N ASN A 187 7.83 9.47 -1.37
CA ASN A 187 6.97 9.64 -2.55
C ASN A 187 7.75 9.86 -3.85
N THR A 188 9.07 9.93 -3.80
CA THR A 188 9.92 10.10 -4.98
C THR A 188 10.84 8.91 -5.19
N ASP A 189 11.23 8.67 -6.43
CA ASP A 189 12.16 7.60 -6.78
C ASP A 189 13.48 7.75 -6.00
N ASP A 190 14.00 8.97 -5.88
CA ASP A 190 15.18 9.28 -5.05
C ASP A 190 14.99 8.91 -3.56
N GLU A 191 13.77 9.05 -3.03
CA GLU A 191 13.39 8.65 -1.66
C GLU A 191 13.18 7.13 -1.53
N LEU A 192 12.97 6.41 -2.64
CA LEU A 192 12.68 4.97 -2.71
C LEU A 192 13.88 4.12 -3.17
N ASP A 193 14.89 4.74 -3.78
CA ASP A 193 16.10 4.10 -4.32
C ASP A 193 16.96 3.44 -3.24
N ALA A 194 16.93 3.97 -2.02
CA ALA A 194 17.64 3.40 -0.88
C ALA A 194 16.79 3.46 0.40
N TYR A 195 16.35 2.29 0.87
CA TYR A 195 15.75 2.19 2.19
C TYR A 195 16.80 2.32 3.30
N PRO A 196 16.45 2.94 4.44
CA PRO A 196 17.32 2.99 5.61
C PRO A 196 17.80 1.59 6.01
N LYS A 197 19.06 1.47 6.43
CA LYS A 197 19.66 0.17 6.81
C LYS A 197 18.83 -0.60 7.84
N ALA A 198 18.17 0.11 8.76
CA ALA A 198 17.29 -0.50 9.76
C ALA A 198 16.07 -1.20 9.14
N TYR A 199 15.48 -0.62 8.09
CA TYR A 199 14.38 -1.24 7.35
C TYR A 199 14.86 -2.46 6.58
N ASN A 200 15.98 -2.38 5.87
CA ASN A 200 16.55 -3.53 5.17
C ASN A 200 16.83 -4.68 6.14
N THR A 201 17.44 -4.39 7.29
CA THR A 201 17.71 -5.40 8.32
C THR A 201 16.43 -6.07 8.84
N LEU A 202 15.36 -5.29 9.03
CA LEU A 202 14.07 -5.81 9.46
C LEU A 202 13.38 -6.63 8.36
N LEU A 203 13.42 -6.16 7.11
CA LEU A 203 12.84 -6.85 5.95
C LEU A 203 13.55 -8.18 5.70
N ASP A 204 14.89 -8.19 5.71
CA ASP A 204 15.70 -9.40 5.61
C ASP A 204 15.27 -10.42 6.67
N ARG A 205 15.16 -9.96 7.92
CA ARG A 205 14.68 -10.81 9.02
C ARG A 205 13.26 -11.34 8.79
N ILE A 206 12.33 -10.50 8.34
CA ILE A 206 10.94 -10.93 8.07
C ILE A 206 10.93 -12.00 6.98
N PHE A 207 11.66 -11.79 5.89
CA PHE A 207 11.68 -12.70 4.74
C PHE A 207 12.48 -13.98 5.00
N ASP A 208 13.46 -13.95 5.90
CA ASP A 208 14.18 -15.15 6.35
C ASP A 208 13.37 -15.98 7.35
N GLU A 209 12.60 -15.33 8.23
CA GLU A 209 11.85 -15.99 9.31
C GLU A 209 10.43 -16.43 8.91
N HIS A 210 9.84 -15.86 7.84
CA HIS A 210 8.44 -16.09 7.47
C HIS A 210 8.26 -16.53 6.02
N GLY A 211 7.29 -17.42 5.79
CA GLY A 211 6.75 -17.64 4.45
C GLY A 211 5.99 -16.40 3.96
N LEU A 212 6.23 -15.96 2.73
CA LEU A 212 5.63 -14.73 2.19
C LEU A 212 4.37 -15.01 1.36
N ILE A 213 3.27 -14.32 1.68
CA ILE A 213 2.04 -14.31 0.87
C ILE A 213 1.83 -12.88 0.35
N VAL A 214 1.79 -12.74 -0.98
CA VAL A 214 1.65 -11.43 -1.64
C VAL A 214 0.22 -11.24 -2.14
N CYS A 215 -0.42 -10.13 -1.76
CA CYS A 215 -1.80 -9.79 -2.12
C CYS A 215 -1.91 -8.35 -2.62
N GLY A 216 -2.76 -8.11 -3.61
CA GLY A 216 -3.01 -6.75 -4.11
C GLY A 216 -1.85 -6.14 -4.90
N TRP A 217 -0.91 -6.96 -5.36
CA TRP A 217 0.17 -6.56 -6.27
C TRP A 217 -0.23 -6.85 -7.71
N SER A 218 -0.24 -5.83 -8.58
CA SER A 218 -0.59 -6.00 -9.99
C SER A 218 0.61 -6.40 -10.87
N GLY A 219 1.84 -6.32 -10.36
CA GLY A 219 3.02 -6.86 -11.04
C GLY A 219 3.31 -6.29 -12.42
N ASN A 220 2.65 -5.21 -12.83
CA ASN A 220 3.00 -4.47 -14.03
C ASN A 220 4.05 -3.43 -13.63
N PRO A 221 5.36 -3.70 -13.82
CA PRO A 221 6.31 -2.61 -13.98
C PRO A 221 5.87 -1.76 -15.19
N PRO A 222 6.41 -0.54 -15.32
CA PRO A 222 6.49 0.13 -16.61
C PRO A 222 6.85 -0.90 -17.68
N ARG A 223 5.99 -1.09 -18.68
CA ARG A 223 6.31 -1.99 -19.78
C ARG A 223 7.27 -1.24 -20.69
N ASN A 224 8.56 -1.49 -20.48
CA ASN A 224 9.64 -1.14 -21.42
C ASN A 224 9.26 -1.45 -22.88
#